data_AF-A0A161XK91-F1
#
_entry.id   AF-A0A161XK91-F1
#
_cell.length_a   1.000
_cell.length_b   1.000
_cell.length_c   1.000
_cell.angle_alpha   90.00
_cell.angle_beta   90.00
_cell.angle_gamma   90.00
#
_symmetry.space_group_name_H-M   'P 1'
#
loop_
_entity.id
_entity.type
_entity.pdbx_description
1 polymer ?
#
loop_
_entity_poly.entity_id
_entity_poly.type
_entity_poly.pdbx_seq_one_letter_code
_entity_poly.pdbx_strand_id
1 'polypeptide(L)'
;MSALHAGGYNNFSMDELLKPFQQTALMTGMTYLRPFVFHGLAVVAEAAMEASIATLLAHIQDPELNPLIKKARMDKLLENDAELAARVSA
;
A
#
# COMPACT_ATOMS: atom_id res chain seq x y z
N MET A 1 -11.14 -15.45 0.38
CA MET A 1 -11.71 -14.83 1.60
C MET A 1 -10.57 -14.10 2.29
N SER A 2 -10.52 -12.77 2.24
CA SER A 2 -9.47 -12.04 2.97
C SER A 2 -9.84 -12.06 4.45
N ALA A 3 -8.96 -12.59 5.30
CA ALA A 3 -9.25 -12.73 6.73
C ALA A 3 -9.13 -11.40 7.51
N LEU A 4 -8.54 -10.36 6.90
CA LEU A 4 -8.09 -9.13 7.54
C LEU A 4 -8.90 -7.92 7.07
N HIS A 5 -10.12 -7.79 7.57
CA HIS A 5 -10.97 -6.61 7.42
C HIS A 5 -11.99 -6.57 8.58
N ALA A 6 -12.69 -5.44 8.76
CA ALA A 6 -13.78 -5.35 9.72
C ALA A 6 -14.87 -6.38 9.41
N GLY A 7 -15.15 -7.28 10.35
CA GLY A 7 -16.07 -8.41 10.16
C GLY A 7 -15.46 -9.65 9.49
N GLY A 8 -14.16 -9.64 9.18
CA GLY A 8 -13.39 -10.83 8.79
C GLY A 8 -12.85 -11.58 10.00
N TYR A 9 -12.26 -12.78 9.79
CA TYR A 9 -11.77 -13.64 10.89
C TYR A 9 -10.81 -12.93 11.85
N ASN A 10 -9.92 -12.08 11.34
CA ASN A 10 -8.94 -11.34 12.12
C ASN A 10 -9.42 -9.95 12.55
N ASN A 11 -10.66 -9.54 12.21
CA ASN A 11 -11.34 -8.28 12.53
C ASN A 11 -10.66 -6.95 12.14
N PHE A 12 -9.36 -6.97 11.84
CA PHE A 12 -8.55 -5.80 11.54
C PHE A 12 -7.91 -5.98 10.16
N SER A 13 -7.81 -4.88 9.42
CA SER A 13 -6.99 -4.77 8.21
C SER A 13 -5.50 -4.82 8.55
N MET A 14 -4.64 -5.11 7.55
CA MET A 14 -3.19 -5.02 7.75
C MET A 14 -2.74 -3.60 8.10
N ASP A 15 -3.38 -2.59 7.53
CA ASP A 15 -3.07 -1.19 7.85
C ASP A 15 -3.32 -0.90 9.33
N GLU A 16 -4.40 -1.44 9.92
CA GLU A 16 -4.68 -1.32 11.35
C GLU A 16 -3.66 -2.04 12.22
N LEU A 17 -3.27 -3.26 11.85
CA LEU A 17 -2.27 -4.02 12.58
C LEU A 17 -0.88 -3.36 12.52
N LEU A 18 -0.57 -2.64 11.45
CA LEU A 18 0.73 -2.03 11.22
C LEU A 18 0.84 -0.58 11.69
N LYS A 19 -0.23 0.01 12.25
CA LYS A 19 -0.22 1.38 12.79
C LYS A 19 0.94 1.67 13.75
N PRO A 20 1.35 0.77 14.66
CA PRO A 20 2.50 1.04 15.52
C PRO A 20 3.80 1.27 14.74
N PHE A 21 4.04 0.49 13.66
CA PHE A 21 5.22 0.67 12.81
C PHE A 21 5.16 1.96 12.00
N GLN A 22 3.97 2.30 11.50
CA GLN A 22 3.74 3.60 10.87
C GLN A 22 4.08 4.73 11.83
N GLN A 23 3.60 4.66 13.08
CA GLN A 23 3.90 5.66 14.10
C GLN A 23 5.39 5.75 14.42
N THR A 24 6.09 4.61 14.54
CA THR A 24 7.55 4.59 14.75
C THR A 24 8.28 5.28 13.59
N ALA A 25 7.89 5.01 12.34
CA ALA A 25 8.48 5.66 11.19
C ALA A 25 8.29 7.19 11.24
N LEU A 26 7.09 7.65 11.55
CA LEU A 26 6.81 9.08 11.70
C LEU A 26 7.62 9.74 12.83
N MET A 27 7.69 9.10 14.01
CA MET A 27 8.42 9.64 15.16
C MET A 27 9.94 9.71 14.95
N THR A 28 10.49 8.88 14.05
CA THR A 28 11.91 8.83 13.73
C THR A 28 12.26 9.62 12.46
N GLY A 29 11.29 10.32 11.86
CA GLY A 29 11.49 11.09 10.63
C GLY A 29 11.65 10.24 9.37
N MET A 30 11.30 8.95 9.42
CA MET A 30 11.27 8.09 8.24
C MET A 30 10.00 8.32 7.42
N THR A 31 10.07 8.02 6.12
CA THR A 31 8.88 7.93 5.27
C THR A 31 8.31 6.51 5.37
N TYR A 32 7.11 6.37 5.94
CA TYR A 32 6.41 5.10 5.93
C TYR A 32 5.89 4.78 4.52
N LEU A 33 6.32 3.64 3.97
CA LEU A 33 5.90 3.15 2.66
C LEU A 33 4.77 2.12 2.84
N ARG A 34 3.90 2.01 1.83
CA ARG A 34 2.86 0.96 1.85
C ARG A 34 3.52 -0.43 1.93
N PRO A 35 3.12 -1.29 2.87
CA PRO A 35 3.69 -2.63 2.96
C PRO A 35 3.27 -3.49 1.75
N PHE A 36 4.17 -4.37 1.33
CA PHE A 36 3.79 -5.52 0.51
C PHE A 36 3.27 -6.62 1.44
N VAL A 37 2.08 -7.15 1.15
CA VAL A 37 1.44 -8.16 1.97
C VAL A 37 1.13 -9.39 1.12
N PHE A 38 1.66 -10.54 1.54
CA PHE A 38 1.34 -11.84 0.95
C PHE A 38 0.76 -12.77 2.02
N HIS A 39 -0.42 -13.33 1.75
CA HIS A 39 -1.19 -14.10 2.72
C HIS A 39 -1.12 -15.61 2.46
N GLY A 40 -1.46 -16.41 3.47
CA GLY A 40 -1.67 -17.85 3.30
C GLY A 40 -0.39 -18.69 3.22
N LEU A 41 0.74 -18.15 3.69
CA LEU A 41 2.06 -18.80 3.62
C LEU A 41 2.09 -20.24 4.16
N ALA A 42 1.27 -20.57 5.16
CA ALA A 42 1.24 -21.92 5.74
C ALA A 42 0.67 -22.99 4.79
N VAL A 43 -0.08 -22.60 3.76
CA VAL A 43 -0.80 -23.51 2.84
C VAL A 43 -0.59 -23.18 1.36
N VAL A 44 0.30 -22.23 1.07
CA VAL A 44 0.53 -21.78 -0.31
C VAL A 44 1.30 -22.82 -1.10
N ALA A 45 0.88 -23.06 -2.34
CA ALA A 45 1.62 -23.91 -3.27
C ALA A 45 2.92 -23.21 -3.72
N GLU A 46 3.97 -23.98 -3.97
CA GLU A 46 5.27 -23.47 -4.40
C GLU A 46 5.18 -22.57 -5.64
N ALA A 47 4.43 -22.98 -6.66
CA ALA A 47 4.21 -22.17 -7.87
C ALA A 47 3.55 -20.80 -7.58
N ALA A 48 2.66 -20.73 -6.58
CA ALA A 48 2.04 -19.47 -6.18
C ALA A 48 3.00 -18.59 -5.37
N MET A 49 3.91 -19.20 -4.61
CA MET A 49 5.02 -18.49 -3.96
C MET A 49 5.96 -17.89 -5.00
N GLU A 50 6.37 -18.68 -6.00
CA GLU A 50 7.24 -18.20 -7.08
C GLU A 50 6.59 -17.06 -7.86
N ALA A 51 5.30 -17.17 -8.18
CA ALA A 51 4.56 -16.11 -8.85
C ALA A 51 4.52 -14.80 -8.03
N SER A 52 4.56 -14.87 -6.70
CA SER A 52 4.57 -13.69 -5.82
C SER A 52 5.84 -12.85 -5.97
N ILE A 53 6.95 -13.43 -6.42
CA ILE A 53 8.24 -12.75 -6.59
C ILE A 53 8.11 -11.60 -7.59
N ALA A 54 7.45 -11.83 -8.72
CA ALA A 54 7.23 -10.80 -9.72
C ALA A 54 6.42 -9.62 -9.16
N THR A 55 5.39 -9.91 -8.36
CA THR A 55 4.57 -8.89 -7.70
C THR A 55 5.37 -8.10 -6.65
N LEU A 56 6.20 -8.79 -5.86
CA LEU A 56 7.09 -8.14 -4.89
C LEU A 56 8.10 -7.22 -5.60
N LEU A 57 8.73 -7.69 -6.68
CA LEU A 57 9.67 -6.89 -7.46
C LEU A 57 9.00 -5.64 -8.04
N ALA A 58 7.83 -5.80 -8.65
CA ALA A 58 7.06 -4.66 -9.15
C ALA A 58 6.72 -3.66 -8.03
N HIS A 59 6.35 -4.13 -6.84
CA HIS A 59 6.04 -3.28 -5.69
C HIS A 59 7.25 -2.47 -5.22
N ILE A 60 8.41 -3.11 -5.01
CA ILE A 60 9.60 -2.41 -4.48
C ILE A 60 10.29 -1.52 -5.52
N GLN A 61 10.07 -1.78 -6.82
CA GLN A 61 10.60 -0.97 -7.92
C GLN A 61 9.69 0.19 -8.30
N ASP A 62 8.46 0.25 -7.78
CA ASP A 62 7.53 1.35 -8.05
C ASP A 62 8.05 2.66 -7.44
N PRO A 63 8.41 3.68 -8.24
CA PRO A 63 8.82 4.97 -7.71
C PRO A 63 7.69 5.70 -6.96
N GLU A 64 6.42 5.40 -7.25
CA GLU A 64 5.26 5.94 -6.53
C GLU A 64 4.96 5.19 -5.23
N LEU A 65 5.73 4.16 -4.89
CA LEU A 65 5.69 3.58 -3.55
C LEU A 65 6.02 4.65 -2.49
N ASN A 66 6.87 5.62 -2.84
CA ASN A 66 7.08 6.82 -2.03
C ASN A 66 5.87 7.77 -2.11
N PRO A 67 5.15 8.01 -1.00
CA PRO A 67 3.95 8.85 -1.01
C PRO A 67 4.22 10.30 -1.43
N LEU A 68 5.44 10.82 -1.24
CA LEU A 68 5.80 12.17 -1.67
C LEU A 68 5.92 12.27 -3.19
N ILE A 69 6.49 11.24 -3.83
CA ILE A 69 6.57 11.16 -5.30
C ILE A 69 5.17 11.02 -5.89
N LYS A 70 4.35 10.14 -5.30
CA LYS A 70 2.97 9.94 -5.70
C LYS A 70 2.15 11.22 -5.58
N LYS A 71 2.26 11.92 -4.45
CA LYS A 71 1.59 13.22 -4.24
C LYS A 71 2.02 14.24 -5.29
N ALA A 72 3.33 14.42 -5.50
CA ALA A 72 3.83 15.40 -6.46
C ALA A 72 3.37 15.13 -7.91
N ARG A 73 3.22 13.85 -8.30
CA ARG A 73 2.63 13.49 -9.60
C ARG A 73 1.14 13.77 -9.64
N MET A 74 0.41 13.47 -8.58
CA MET A 74 -1.03 13.76 -8.49
C MET A 74 -1.30 15.26 -8.55
N ASP A 75 -0.52 16.07 -7.84
CA ASP A 75 -0.63 17.54 -7.86
C ASP A 75 -0.45 18.06 -9.30
N LYS A 76 0.56 17.57 -10.03
CA LYS A 76 0.76 17.89 -11.45
C LYS A 76 -0.40 17.44 -12.34
N LEU A 77 -1.01 16.29 -12.06
CA LEU A 77 -2.17 15.82 -12.83
C LEU A 77 -3.38 16.75 -12.64
N LEU A 78 -3.64 17.16 -11.39
CA LEU A 78 -4.73 18.07 -11.06
C LEU A 78 -4.52 19.46 -11.65
N GLU A 79 -3.28 19.96 -11.67
CA GLU A 79 -2.93 21.22 -12.34
C GLU A 79 -3.24 21.20 -13.85
N ASN A 80 -3.09 20.04 -14.49
CA ASN A 80 -3.27 19.88 -15.94
C ASN A 80 -4.69 19.43 -16.34
N ASP A 81 -5.54 19.06 -15.39
CA ASP A 81 -6.89 18.56 -15.63
C ASP A 81 -7.90 19.19 -14.65
N ALA A 82 -8.54 20.27 -15.11
CA ALA A 82 -9.51 21.03 -14.33
C ALA A 82 -10.77 20.24 -13.97
N GLU A 83 -11.16 19.25 -14.80
CA GLU A 83 -12.33 18.41 -14.54
C GLU A 83 -12.00 17.39 -13.43
N LEU A 84 -10.82 16.77 -13.50
CA LEU A 84 -10.32 15.90 -12.44
C LEU A 84 -10.13 16.67 -11.12
N ALA A 85 -9.58 17.88 -11.18
CA ALA A 85 -9.41 18.76 -10.01
C ALA A 85 -10.75 19.08 -9.33
N ALA A 86 -11.79 19.35 -10.10
CA ALA A 86 -13.14 19.60 -9.57
C ALA A 86 -13.73 18.35 -8.87
N ARG A 87 -13.46 17.14 -9.38
CA ARG A 87 -13.98 15.88 -8.81
C ARG A 87 -13.30 15.46 -7.50
N VAL A 88 -12.04 15.83 -7.32
CA VAL A 88 -11.25 15.49 -6.11
C VAL A 88 -11.50 16.49 -4.97
N SER A 89 -12.02 17.68 -5.30
CA SER A 89 -12.26 18.78 -4.34
C SER A 89 -13.68 18.83 -3.78
N ALA A 90 -14.59 17.95 -4.23
CA ALA A 90 -15.99 17.85 -3.81
C ALA A 90 -16.19 16.72 -2.78
#